data_AF-A0A367RCW4-F1
#
_entry.id   AF-A0A367RCW4-F1
#
_cell.length_a   1.000
_cell.length_b   1.000
_cell.length_c   1.000
_cell.angle_alpha   90.00
_cell.angle_beta   90.00
_cell.angle_gamma   90.00
#
_symmetry.space_group_name_H-M   'P 1'
#
loop_
_entity.id
_entity.type
_entity.pdbx_description
1 polymer ?
#
loop_
_entity_poly.entity_id
_entity_poly.type
_entity_poly.pdbx_seq_one_letter_code
_entity_poly.pdbx_strand_id
1 'polypeptide(L)'
;MSNNTRVKTILILTANPVDTARLLLDKEIRGINEGLQRGKERKQFKLEQVRGVQLKDFPNEISHHQPYIVHFCGHGVGEDGIVLEDENGQMILVQADVLTDMFEVFASKGVECVVLNACYSEV
;
A
#
# COMPACT_ATOMS: atom_id res chain seq x y z
N MET A 1 17.47 -28.11 12.76
CA MET A 1 16.98 -27.64 11.45
C MET A 1 16.81 -26.14 11.54
N SER A 2 17.70 -25.37 10.91
CA SER A 2 17.60 -23.90 10.89
C SER A 2 16.47 -23.52 9.93
N ASN A 3 15.28 -23.24 10.46
CA ASN A 3 14.24 -22.55 9.69
C ASN A 3 14.77 -21.14 9.40
N ASN A 4 15.39 -20.99 8.23
CA ASN A 4 15.75 -19.69 7.70
C ASN A 4 14.48 -19.04 7.15
N THR A 5 13.57 -18.62 8.04
CA THR A 5 12.34 -17.95 7.65
C THR A 5 12.72 -16.60 7.08
N ARG A 6 12.63 -16.44 5.76
CA ARG A 6 12.86 -15.15 5.08
C ARG A 6 11.86 -14.14 5.65
N VAL A 7 12.39 -13.02 6.16
CA VAL A 7 11.56 -11.90 6.63
C VAL A 7 10.76 -11.37 5.44
N LYS A 8 9.43 -11.35 5.57
CA LYS A 8 8.50 -10.83 4.56
C LYS A 8 8.35 -9.32 4.72
N THR A 9 8.57 -8.58 3.65
CA THR A 9 8.35 -7.13 3.61
C THR A 9 6.86 -6.84 3.41
N ILE A 10 6.30 -5.98 4.26
CA ILE A 10 5.03 -5.30 4.06
C ILE A 10 5.35 -3.86 3.64
N LEU A 11 4.99 -3.49 2.42
CA LEU A 11 5.17 -2.14 1.89
C LEU A 11 3.87 -1.36 2.09
N ILE A 12 3.92 -0.34 2.94
CA ILE A 12 2.80 0.59 3.15
C ILE A 12 2.97 1.76 2.17
N LEU A 13 1.98 1.92 1.29
CA LEU A 13 1.89 3.02 0.34
C LEU A 13 0.77 3.96 0.81
N THR A 14 1.02 5.27 0.84
CA THR A 14 0.00 6.23 1.28
C THR A 14 -0.14 7.42 0.35
N ALA A 15 -1.37 7.84 0.09
CA ALA A 15 -1.70 9.07 -0.63
C ALA A 15 -2.60 9.96 0.24
N ASN A 16 -2.29 11.26 0.30
CA ASN A 16 -3.05 12.27 1.05
C ASN A 16 -3.04 13.60 0.27
N PRO A 17 -3.73 13.65 -0.89
CA PRO A 17 -3.65 14.80 -1.77
C PRO A 17 -4.08 16.10 -1.08
N VAL A 18 -3.44 17.20 -1.46
CA VAL A 18 -3.57 18.50 -0.78
C VAL A 18 -4.96 19.14 -0.90
N ASP A 19 -5.73 18.72 -1.90
CA ASP A 19 -7.09 19.17 -2.21
C ASP A 19 -8.18 18.24 -1.64
N THR A 20 -7.80 17.28 -0.78
CA THR A 20 -8.72 16.36 -0.12
C THR A 20 -8.79 16.56 1.40
N ALA A 21 -9.76 15.91 2.05
CA ALA A 21 -9.87 15.95 3.50
C ALA A 21 -8.73 15.18 4.16
N ARG A 22 -7.81 15.88 4.83
CA ARG A 22 -6.60 15.29 5.41
C ARG A 22 -6.87 14.03 6.25
N LEU A 23 -6.25 12.91 5.84
CA LEU A 23 -6.22 11.68 6.62
C LEU A 23 -5.12 11.69 7.69
N LEU A 24 -5.38 11.03 8.82
CA LEU A 24 -4.40 10.80 9.89
C LEU A 24 -3.60 9.51 9.66
N LEU A 25 -2.96 9.40 8.49
CA LEU A 25 -2.26 8.18 8.06
C LEU A 25 -1.18 7.71 9.04
N ASP A 26 -0.49 8.65 9.72
CA ASP A 26 0.48 8.32 10.76
C ASP A 26 -0.13 7.50 11.90
N LYS A 27 -1.41 7.72 12.21
CA LYS A 27 -2.14 6.95 13.22
C LYS A 27 -2.42 5.54 12.72
N GLU A 28 -2.76 5.38 11.44
CA GLU A 28 -2.98 4.06 10.84
C GLU A 28 -1.70 3.23 10.83
N ILE A 29 -0.60 3.80 10.35
CA ILE A 29 0.72 3.13 10.29
C ILE A 29 1.18 2.72 11.69
N ARG A 30 0.97 3.59 12.68
CA ARG A 30 1.24 3.26 14.09
C ARG A 30 0.40 2.07 14.54
N GLY A 31 -0.90 2.07 14.24
CA GLY A 31 -1.80 0.95 14.55
C GLY A 31 -1.36 -0.37 13.92
N ILE A 32 -0.94 -0.33 12.65
CA ILE A 32 -0.40 -1.51 11.93
C ILE A 32 0.86 -2.02 12.63
N ASN A 33 1.82 -1.13 12.93
CA ASN A 33 3.05 -1.51 13.60
C ASN A 33 2.77 -2.10 14.99
N GLU A 34 1.93 -1.46 15.79
CA GLU A 34 1.54 -1.97 17.11
C GLU A 34 0.84 -3.33 17.03
N GLY A 35 -0.05 -3.52 16.05
CA GLY A 35 -0.69 -4.80 15.77
C GLY A 35 0.33 -5.89 15.43
N LEU A 36 1.28 -5.57 14.55
CA LEU A 36 2.37 -6.47 14.16
C LEU A 36 3.23 -6.86 15.37
N GLN A 37 3.58 -5.90 16.23
CA GLN A 37 4.39 -6.14 17.43
C GLN A 37 3.68 -7.02 18.47
N ARG A 38 2.34 -6.93 18.58
CA ARG A 38 1.56 -7.84 19.43
C ARG A 38 1.42 -9.25 18.84
N GLY A 39 1.66 -9.40 17.54
CA GLY A 39 1.57 -10.67 16.83
C GLY A 39 2.61 -11.69 17.27
N LYS A 40 2.23 -12.98 17.22
CA LYS A 40 3.14 -14.10 17.50
C LYS A 40 4.31 -14.14 16.50
N GLU A 41 4.02 -13.83 15.23
CA GLU A 41 4.98 -13.88 14.11
C GLU A 41 5.68 -12.54 13.82
N ARG A 42 5.75 -11.62 14.79
CA ARG A 42 6.32 -10.28 14.62
C ARG A 42 7.74 -10.23 14.04
N LYS A 43 8.53 -11.29 14.20
CA LYS A 43 9.90 -11.39 13.64
C LYS A 43 9.94 -11.86 12.19
N GLN A 44 8.81 -12.34 11.65
CA GLN A 44 8.70 -12.78 10.26
C GLN A 44 8.41 -11.63 9.30
N PHE A 45 8.11 -10.43 9.81
CA PHE A 45 7.71 -9.30 8.99
C PHE A 45 8.58 -8.07 9.27
N LYS A 46 8.80 -7.27 8.23
CA LYS A 46 9.30 -5.90 8.35
C LYS A 46 8.36 -4.94 7.62
N LEU A 47 8.26 -3.71 8.12
CA LEU A 47 7.45 -2.66 7.53
C LEU A 47 8.36 -1.67 6.80
N GLU A 48 8.03 -1.38 5.54
CA GLU A 48 8.58 -0.28 4.75
C GLU A 48 7.44 0.69 4.43
N GLN A 49 7.74 1.98 4.30
CA GLN A 49 6.72 2.99 4.04
C GLN A 49 7.16 3.94 2.93
N VAL A 50 6.24 4.22 2.00
CA VAL A 50 6.35 5.29 1.00
C VAL A 50 5.11 6.18 1.08
N ARG A 51 5.31 7.50 1.03
CA ARG A 51 4.25 8.52 1.13
C ARG A 51 4.15 9.31 -0.17
N GLY A 52 2.98 9.89 -0.41
CA GLY A 52 2.75 10.74 -1.57
C GLY A 52 2.85 9.98 -2.89
N VAL A 53 2.36 8.74 -2.90
CA VAL A 53 2.60 7.83 -4.02
C VAL A 53 1.77 8.25 -5.24
N GLN A 54 2.45 8.34 -6.37
CA GLN A 54 1.84 8.48 -7.69
C GLN A 54 1.79 7.10 -8.35
N LEU A 55 0.86 6.91 -9.30
CA LEU A 55 0.71 5.61 -9.99
C LEU A 55 2.03 5.13 -10.63
N LYS A 56 2.81 6.07 -11.18
CA LYS A 56 4.08 5.80 -11.85
C LYS A 56 5.20 5.31 -10.91
N ASP A 57 5.04 5.51 -9.61
CA ASP A 57 6.05 5.13 -8.62
C ASP A 57 5.97 3.64 -8.27
N PHE A 58 4.78 3.03 -8.35
CA PHE A 58 4.52 1.66 -7.90
C PHE A 58 5.49 0.63 -8.50
N PRO A 59 5.78 0.61 -9.82
CA PRO A 59 6.70 -0.38 -10.39
C PRO A 59 8.12 -0.28 -9.79
N ASN A 60 8.59 0.93 -9.52
CA ASN A 60 9.91 1.19 -8.95
C ASN A 60 9.94 0.79 -7.47
N GLU A 61 8.94 1.21 -6.69
CA GLU A 61 8.85 0.90 -5.25
C GLU A 61 8.72 -0.60 -5.00
N ILE A 62 7.95 -1.31 -5.82
CA ILE A 62 7.80 -2.76 -5.70
C ILE A 62 9.09 -3.48 -6.09
N SER A 63 9.78 -3.02 -7.13
CA SER A 63 11.08 -3.59 -7.50
C SER A 63 12.16 -3.33 -6.45
N HIS A 64 12.12 -2.14 -5.82
CA HIS A 64 13.08 -1.73 -4.81
C HIS A 64 12.88 -2.50 -3.50
N HIS A 65 11.65 -2.54 -2.99
CA HIS A 65 11.34 -3.15 -1.69
C HIS A 65 11.09 -4.65 -1.75
N GLN A 66 10.78 -5.20 -2.94
CA GLN A 66 10.36 -6.59 -3.15
C GLN A 66 9.34 -7.06 -2.11
N PRO A 67 8.19 -6.36 -1.99
CA PRO A 67 7.20 -6.67 -0.97
C PRO A 67 6.49 -8.00 -1.23
N TYR A 68 6.15 -8.67 -0.14
CA TYR A 68 5.20 -9.78 -0.15
C TYR A 68 3.77 -9.27 0.01
N ILE A 69 3.60 -8.18 0.75
CA ILE A 69 2.31 -7.57 1.02
C ILE A 69 2.41 -6.09 0.66
N VAL A 70 1.48 -5.61 -0.16
CA VAL A 70 1.28 -4.18 -0.40
C VAL A 70 0.07 -3.75 0.39
N HIS A 71 0.22 -2.72 1.22
CA HIS A 71 -0.87 -2.13 1.99
C HIS A 71 -1.04 -0.67 1.57
N PHE A 72 -2.12 -0.36 0.86
CA PHE A 72 -2.44 1.00 0.48
C PHE A 72 -3.37 1.64 1.52
N CYS A 73 -3.01 2.83 2.00
CA CYS A 73 -3.88 3.68 2.82
C CYS A 73 -4.14 5.02 2.11
N GLY A 74 -5.40 5.37 1.88
CA GLY A 74 -5.72 6.63 1.22
C GLY A 74 -7.23 6.86 1.07
N HIS A 75 -7.57 7.74 0.15
CA HIS A 75 -8.96 8.03 -0.17
C HIS A 75 -9.50 7.07 -1.24
N GLY A 76 -10.80 6.84 -1.16
CA GLY A 76 -11.62 6.39 -2.28
C GLY A 76 -12.87 7.27 -2.32
N VAL A 77 -13.47 7.41 -3.50
CA VAL A 77 -14.48 8.46 -3.78
C VAL A 77 -15.88 7.91 -4.03
N GLY A 78 -16.12 6.62 -3.76
CA GLY A 78 -17.42 5.98 -4.05
C GLY A 78 -17.64 5.70 -5.53
N GLU A 79 -16.63 5.96 -6.35
CA GLU A 79 -16.47 5.47 -7.71
C GLU A 79 -15.46 4.31 -7.68
N ASP A 80 -15.56 3.41 -8.66
CA ASP A 80 -14.75 2.20 -8.78
C ASP A 80 -13.24 2.55 -8.93
N GLY A 81 -12.51 2.54 -7.80
CA GLY A 81 -11.11 2.95 -7.75
C GLY A 81 -10.61 3.59 -6.44
N ILE A 82 -9.35 4.03 -6.47
CA ILE A 82 -8.67 4.72 -5.35
C ILE A 82 -8.09 6.05 -5.79
N VAL A 83 -7.87 6.95 -4.83
CA VAL A 83 -7.24 8.25 -5.09
C VAL A 83 -5.75 8.19 -4.78
N LEU A 84 -4.95 8.62 -5.76
CA LEU A 84 -3.51 8.83 -5.64
C LEU A 84 -3.16 10.33 -5.77
N GLU A 85 -1.87 10.64 -5.71
CA GLU A 85 -1.36 11.98 -5.96
C GLU A 85 -0.86 12.12 -7.41
N ASP A 86 -1.05 13.30 -7.99
CA ASP A 86 -0.38 13.73 -9.21
C ASP A 86 1.00 14.38 -8.90
N GLU A 87 1.65 14.94 -9.92
CA GLU A 87 2.95 15.62 -9.76
C GLU A 87 2.92 16.86 -8.87
N ASN A 88 1.73 17.43 -8.66
CA ASN A 88 1.48 18.60 -7.83
C ASN A 88 0.94 18.22 -6.44
N GLY A 89 0.80 16.93 -6.14
CA GLY A 89 0.16 16.44 -4.91
C GLY A 89 -1.36 16.62 -4.89
N GLN A 90 -2.00 16.87 -6.03
CA GLN A 90 -3.46 16.95 -6.18
C GLN A 90 -4.06 15.56 -6.39
N MET A 91 -5.35 15.42 -6.12
CA MET A 91 -6.03 14.15 -6.27
C MET A 91 -6.10 13.71 -7.73
N ILE A 92 -5.81 12.43 -7.95
CA ILE A 92 -6.12 11.74 -9.19
C ILE A 92 -6.82 10.42 -8.88
N LEU A 93 -7.96 10.17 -9.52
CA LEU A 93 -8.66 8.91 -9.43
C LEU A 93 -7.98 7.87 -10.32
N VAL A 94 -7.64 6.72 -9.75
CA VAL A 94 -7.18 5.54 -10.47
C VAL A 94 -8.27 4.49 -10.40
N GLN A 95 -8.82 4.14 -11.56
CA GLN A 95 -9.89 3.16 -11.70
C GLN A 95 -9.41 1.73 -11.40
N ALA A 96 -10.32 0.86 -10.97
CA ALA A 96 -9.95 -0.50 -10.57
C ALA A 96 -9.43 -1.38 -11.72
N ASP A 97 -9.80 -1.12 -12.97
CA ASP A 97 -9.23 -1.81 -14.14
C ASP A 97 -7.72 -1.54 -14.23
N VAL A 98 -7.31 -0.28 -14.09
CA VAL A 98 -5.89 0.12 -14.04
C VAL A 98 -5.18 -0.50 -12.84
N LEU A 99 -5.83 -0.57 -11.68
CA LEU A 99 -5.27 -1.24 -10.50
C LEU A 99 -5.11 -2.76 -10.73
N THR A 100 -6.07 -3.38 -11.41
CA THR A 100 -6.06 -4.81 -11.72
C THR A 100 -4.87 -5.15 -12.62
N ASP A 101 -4.73 -4.46 -13.75
CA ASP A 101 -3.61 -4.63 -14.67
C ASP A 101 -2.26 -4.44 -13.97
N MET A 102 -2.20 -3.43 -13.09
CA MET A 102 -1.02 -3.14 -12.31
C MET A 102 -0.68 -4.27 -11.31
N PHE A 103 -1.68 -4.80 -10.58
CA PHE A 103 -1.48 -5.87 -9.60
C PHE A 103 -1.18 -7.23 -10.24
N GLU A 104 -1.67 -7.52 -11.44
CA GLU A 104 -1.25 -8.70 -12.21
C GLU A 104 0.26 -8.70 -12.46
N VAL A 105 0.81 -7.55 -12.86
CA VAL A 105 2.25 -7.39 -13.02
C VAL A 105 2.97 -7.59 -11.68
N PHE A 106 2.43 -7.08 -10.58
CA PHE A 106 3.08 -7.18 -9.27
C PHE A 106 3.03 -8.58 -8.67
N ALA A 107 1.98 -9.35 -8.94
CA ALA A 107 1.90 -10.76 -8.58
C ALA A 107 3.07 -11.54 -9.21
N SER A 108 3.41 -11.25 -10.48
CA SER A 108 4.56 -11.87 -11.15
C SER A 108 5.92 -11.52 -10.50
N LYS A 109 5.97 -10.43 -9.73
CA LYS A 109 7.17 -9.96 -8.98
C LYS A 109 7.23 -10.46 -7.53
N GLY A 110 6.30 -11.30 -7.10
CA GLY A 110 6.31 -11.91 -5.76
C GLY A 110 5.42 -11.23 -4.72
N VAL A 111 4.56 -10.29 -5.13
CA VAL A 111 3.49 -9.79 -4.25
C VAL A 111 2.44 -10.89 -4.08
N GLU A 112 2.23 -11.33 -2.84
CA GLU A 112 1.28 -12.40 -2.48
C GLU A 112 -0.08 -11.84 -2.04
N CYS A 113 -0.12 -10.59 -1.56
CA CYS A 113 -1.32 -9.98 -1.01
C CYS A 113 -1.32 -8.47 -1.21
N VAL A 114 -2.49 -7.93 -1.52
CA VAL A 114 -2.77 -6.50 -1.58
C VAL A 114 -3.90 -6.19 -0.61
N VAL A 115 -3.71 -5.19 0.23
CA VAL A 115 -4.74 -4.67 1.14
C VAL A 115 -5.03 -3.23 0.75
N LEU A 116 -6.27 -2.95 0.40
CA LEU A 116 -6.74 -1.61 0.05
C LEU A 116 -7.56 -1.03 1.21
N ASN A 117 -6.95 -0.12 1.96
CA ASN A 117 -7.61 0.64 3.01
C ASN A 117 -7.98 2.04 2.46
N ALA A 118 -9.13 2.10 1.82
CA ALA A 118 -9.73 3.32 1.29
C ALA A 118 -11.25 3.26 1.47
N CYS A 119 -11.91 4.42 1.58
CA CYS A 119 -13.38 4.46 1.57
C CYS A 119 -13.89 3.85 0.26
N TYR A 120 -14.94 3.03 0.34
CA TYR A 120 -15.52 2.36 -0.83
C TYR A 120 -14.54 1.43 -1.57
N SER A 121 -13.56 0.83 -0.87
CA SER A 121 -12.62 -0.13 -1.47
C SER A 121 -13.23 -1.49 -1.86
N GLU A 122 -14.55 -1.64 -1.72
CA GLU A 122 -15.32 -2.83 -2.09
C GLU A 122 -16.00 -2.73 -3.45
N VAL A 123 -16.12 -1.51 -4.01
CA VAL A 123 -16.83 -1.21 -5.26
C VAL A 123 -15.86 -0.93 -6.39
#